data_AF-A0A1M7RLH4-F1
#
_entry.id   AF-A0A1M7RLH4-F1
#
_cell.length_a   1.000
_cell.length_b   1.000
_cell.length_c   1.000
_cell.angle_alpha   90.00
_cell.angle_beta   90.00
_cell.angle_gamma   90.00
#
_symmetry.space_group_name_H-M   'P 1'
#
loop_
_entity.id
_entity.type
_entity.pdbx_description
1 polymer ?
#
loop_
_entity_poly.entity_id
_entity_poly.type
_entity_poly.pdbx_seq_one_letter_code
_entity_poly.pdbx_strand_id
1 'polypeptide(L)'
;MDDGPDRGTLIAALVVVALGAVAILVGSSLGRDEHGTDGSFRDALPAIPAFRATELGPVREHGRVAARDNGQSARYGDRSVWVFGDTVLRSPEGFLSNSGASTTDLRASDGVTLTGTDVFGSDAESPAALITHTPAETAWERQHDPSTGCSPATDVYCGAKFAYWPGPVIADPRRARVLVFYVKLCRSGGADTPCSGPYGRALGTGIAELDMRTHRVSRLTAAHVKPVRSIEGEDPTMFFPPADSYNAAAMVVGQEAYVYGDCTDRCHLARAPLDRITDRSRWTFYTGRDSSGAARWSPDAGKAADTVLAGAAGNTVLWVPALRSWLNVYLPYGDNTLRAQIGGSPYGPWSKEIRLLTTRGKGINYAGFGHPEFAERDGLVQYLTYFQADTGAQRLVKVTFAD
;
A
#
# COMPACT_ATOMS: atom_id res chain seq x y z
N MET A 1 -30.87 24.52 -62.84
CA MET A 1 -31.40 24.83 -61.49
C MET A 1 -30.42 24.21 -60.51
N ASP A 2 -29.18 24.72 -60.44
CA ASP A 2 -28.82 26.14 -60.16
C ASP A 2 -29.51 26.58 -58.86
N ASP A 3 -28.83 26.97 -57.79
CA ASP A 3 -27.51 27.61 -57.67
C ASP A 3 -26.81 27.18 -56.36
N GLY A 4 -25.48 27.10 -56.41
CA GLY A 4 -24.61 27.17 -55.23
C GLY A 4 -24.34 28.64 -54.83
N PRO A 5 -23.12 28.97 -54.40
CA PRO A 5 -22.42 28.52 -53.19
C PRO A 5 -21.79 29.73 -52.45
N ASP A 6 -20.75 29.48 -51.63
CA ASP A 6 -19.69 30.38 -51.13
C ASP A 6 -19.72 30.70 -49.62
N ARG A 7 -18.60 30.73 -48.86
CA ARG A 7 -17.16 30.47 -49.11
C ARG A 7 -16.42 30.47 -47.76
N GLY A 8 -15.23 29.88 -47.74
CA GLY A 8 -14.21 30.09 -46.70
C GLY A 8 -13.25 28.92 -46.52
N THR A 9 -12.50 28.48 -47.54
CA THR A 9 -11.09 28.88 -47.83
C THR A 9 -10.06 28.11 -46.97
N LEU A 10 -9.46 27.04 -47.52
CA LEU A 10 -8.01 26.86 -47.90
C LEU A 10 -7.04 26.76 -46.70
N ILE A 11 -6.09 25.83 -46.61
CA ILE A 11 -5.06 25.39 -47.57
C ILE A 11 -4.62 23.94 -47.27
N ALA A 12 -4.36 23.18 -48.34
CA ALA A 12 -3.70 21.88 -48.35
C ALA A 12 -2.19 22.02 -48.59
N ALA A 13 -1.38 21.08 -48.07
CA ALA A 13 -0.31 20.45 -48.85
C ALA A 13 0.25 19.22 -48.13
N LEU A 14 0.24 18.10 -48.84
CA LEU A 14 0.87 16.84 -48.50
C LEU A 14 2.10 16.70 -49.41
N VAL A 15 3.28 16.43 -48.87
CA VAL A 15 4.42 15.90 -49.64
C VAL A 15 5.12 14.83 -48.80
N VAL A 16 5.19 13.63 -49.37
CA VAL A 16 5.98 12.48 -48.94
C VAL A 16 7.32 12.53 -49.68
N VAL A 17 8.43 12.13 -49.03
CA VAL A 17 9.46 11.15 -49.50
C VAL A 17 10.82 11.32 -48.77
N ALA A 18 11.20 10.22 -48.11
CA ALA A 18 12.50 9.54 -47.93
C ALA A 18 13.80 10.21 -47.37
N LEU A 19 14.33 9.49 -46.36
CA LEU A 19 15.71 9.03 -46.11
C LEU A 19 16.90 10.01 -46.22
N GLY A 20 17.61 10.15 -45.10
CA GLY A 20 19.01 10.60 -45.07
C GLY A 20 19.55 10.67 -43.64
N ALA A 21 20.48 9.78 -43.30
CA ALA A 21 21.12 9.70 -41.99
C ALA A 21 21.94 10.95 -41.67
N VAL A 22 21.80 11.49 -40.45
CA VAL A 22 22.76 12.41 -39.83
C VAL A 22 23.04 11.90 -38.42
N ALA A 23 24.28 11.48 -38.20
CA ALA A 23 24.81 11.17 -36.88
C ALA A 23 24.89 12.46 -36.06
N ILE A 24 24.07 12.56 -35.02
CA ILE A 24 24.24 13.57 -33.97
C ILE A 24 24.71 12.83 -32.73
N LEU A 25 25.95 13.08 -32.35
CA LEU A 25 26.51 12.80 -31.03
C LEU A 25 25.70 13.62 -30.00
N VAL A 26 24.62 13.03 -29.49
CA VAL A 26 23.98 13.51 -28.27
C VAL A 26 24.78 12.91 -27.12
N GLY A 27 25.48 13.76 -26.38
CA GLY A 27 26.08 13.40 -25.12
C GLY A 27 25.01 12.86 -24.19
N SER A 28 25.00 11.55 -23.99
CA SER A 28 24.20 10.88 -23.00
C SER A 28 24.68 11.32 -21.62
N SER A 29 24.08 12.36 -21.05
CA SER A 29 24.03 12.45 -19.59
C SER A 29 23.09 11.34 -19.12
N LEU A 30 23.67 10.15 -18.92
CA LEU A 30 23.05 9.10 -18.14
C LEU A 30 22.86 9.68 -16.73
N GLY A 31 21.67 10.24 -16.50
CA GLY A 31 21.21 10.58 -15.17
C GLY A 31 21.23 9.32 -14.33
N ARG A 32 22.08 9.31 -13.31
CA ARG A 32 22.04 8.33 -12.23
C ARG A 32 20.70 8.48 -11.51
N ASP A 33 19.71 7.68 -11.90
CA ASP A 33 18.62 7.31 -11.02
C ASP A 33 19.11 6.21 -10.06
N GLU A 34 20.03 6.59 -9.16
CA GLU A 34 20.44 5.81 -7.99
C GLU A 34 19.80 6.42 -6.73
N HIS A 35 18.47 6.49 -6.69
CA HIS A 35 17.72 6.63 -5.43
C HIS A 35 17.28 5.25 -4.92
N GLY A 36 18.22 4.29 -4.94
CA GLY A 36 18.14 3.17 -4.02
C GLY A 36 18.41 3.73 -2.62
N THR A 37 17.55 3.45 -1.67
CA THR A 37 17.82 3.67 -0.25
C THR A 37 19.05 2.84 0.13
N ASP A 38 20.24 3.45 0.08
CA ASP A 38 21.48 2.96 0.72
C ASP A 38 21.33 3.10 2.25
N GLY A 39 20.21 2.60 2.78
CA GLY A 39 19.87 2.64 4.19
C GLY A 39 20.95 1.90 4.96
N SER A 40 21.87 2.64 5.56
CA SER A 40 23.00 2.06 6.25
C SER A 40 22.49 1.26 7.45
N PHE A 41 22.87 0.00 7.56
CA PHE A 41 22.58 -0.79 8.75
C PHE A 41 23.52 -0.40 9.88
N ARG A 42 22.95 -0.26 11.07
CA ARG A 42 23.67 -0.01 12.30
C ARG A 42 23.25 -1.04 13.34
N ASP A 43 24.24 -1.60 14.01
CA ASP A 43 24.03 -2.55 15.10
C ASP A 43 23.74 -1.83 16.44
N ALA A 44 23.90 -0.51 16.47
CA ALA A 44 23.58 0.33 17.61
C ALA A 44 22.22 1.00 17.46
N LEU A 45 21.54 1.19 18.60
CA LEU A 45 20.31 1.97 18.67
C LEU A 45 20.64 3.46 18.47
N PRO A 46 20.05 4.15 17.47
CA PRO A 46 20.26 5.58 17.31
C PRO A 46 19.64 6.40 18.45
N ALA A 47 20.17 7.60 18.67
CA ALA A 47 19.56 8.55 19.60
C ALA A 47 18.16 8.96 19.11
N ILE A 48 17.23 9.17 20.04
CA ILE A 48 15.90 9.69 19.72
C ILE A 48 16.02 11.22 19.62
N PRO A 49 15.82 11.82 18.43
CA PRO A 49 15.87 13.26 18.28
C PRO A 49 14.69 13.94 18.97
N ALA A 50 14.86 15.19 19.39
CA ALA A 50 13.72 16.05 19.72
C ALA A 50 12.85 16.26 18.48
N PHE A 51 11.54 16.47 18.67
CA PHE A 51 10.62 16.66 17.54
C PHE A 51 9.41 17.52 17.93
N ARG A 52 8.68 17.96 16.90
CA ARG A 52 7.36 18.56 17.01
C ARG A 52 6.41 17.90 16.01
N ALA A 53 5.22 17.53 16.47
CA ALA A 53 4.14 17.04 15.62
C ALA A 53 2.98 18.04 15.57
N THR A 54 2.36 18.24 14.41
CA THR A 54 1.21 19.15 14.24
C THR A 54 0.28 18.62 13.16
N GLU A 55 -1.01 18.54 13.46
CA GLU A 55 -2.04 18.17 12.49
C GLU A 55 -2.34 19.36 11.54
N LEU A 56 -2.39 19.09 10.24
CA LEU A 56 -2.60 20.09 9.18
C LEU A 56 -4.04 20.13 8.65
N GLY A 57 -4.84 19.11 8.93
CA GLY A 57 -6.23 19.01 8.45
C GLY A 57 -6.48 17.73 7.65
N PRO A 58 -7.65 17.60 7.02
CA PRO A 58 -7.95 16.44 6.19
C PRO A 58 -7.23 16.50 4.84
N VAL A 59 -6.87 15.34 4.31
CA VAL A 59 -6.51 15.18 2.90
C VAL A 59 -7.74 15.53 2.04
N ARG A 60 -7.53 16.28 0.96
CA ARG A 60 -8.60 16.68 0.05
C ARG A 60 -8.87 15.57 -0.96
N GLU A 61 -9.93 14.82 -0.74
CA GLU A 61 -10.36 13.70 -1.59
C GLU A 61 -11.20 14.14 -2.81
N HIS A 62 -11.35 13.22 -3.78
CA HIS A 62 -12.28 13.36 -4.89
C HIS A 62 -13.73 13.58 -4.40
N GLY A 63 -14.51 14.38 -5.15
CA GLY A 63 -15.86 14.79 -4.75
C GLY A 63 -16.85 13.64 -4.48
N ARG A 64 -16.69 12.49 -5.15
CA ARG A 64 -17.50 11.28 -4.95
C ARG A 64 -17.09 10.44 -3.74
N VAL A 65 -15.94 10.69 -3.13
CA VAL A 65 -15.46 9.95 -1.97
C VAL A 65 -16.01 10.61 -0.70
N ALA A 66 -16.76 9.85 0.08
CA ALA A 66 -17.21 10.26 1.42
C ALA A 66 -16.21 9.84 2.49
N ALA A 67 -15.63 8.65 2.36
CA ALA A 67 -14.62 8.11 3.27
C ALA A 67 -13.74 7.09 2.54
N ARG A 68 -12.49 6.99 2.97
CA ARG A 68 -11.51 5.98 2.51
C ARG A 68 -10.78 5.43 3.71
N ASP A 69 -10.89 4.11 3.90
CA ASP A 69 -10.17 3.38 4.93
C ASP A 69 -8.68 3.20 4.58
N ASN A 70 -7.82 3.10 5.59
CA ASN A 70 -6.37 2.99 5.48
C ASN A 70 -5.68 4.20 4.82
N GLY A 71 -5.07 4.06 3.63
CA GLY A 71 -4.32 5.12 2.97
C GLY A 71 -2.81 4.98 3.07
N GLN A 72 -2.26 3.84 2.65
CA GLN A 72 -0.81 3.69 2.45
C GLN A 72 -0.41 4.19 1.07
N SER A 73 0.82 4.69 0.92
CA SER A 73 1.30 5.23 -0.35
C SER A 73 2.78 4.98 -0.60
N ALA A 74 3.16 5.15 -1.87
CA ALA A 74 4.55 5.18 -2.29
C ALA A 74 4.76 6.14 -3.46
N ARG A 75 5.98 6.68 -3.58
CA ARG A 75 6.39 7.42 -4.77
C ARG A 75 6.60 6.48 -5.96
N TYR A 76 6.07 6.86 -7.12
CA TYR A 76 6.49 6.29 -8.39
C TYR A 76 6.70 7.41 -9.41
N GLY A 77 7.95 7.70 -9.80
CA GLY A 77 8.25 8.82 -10.69
C GLY A 77 7.85 10.18 -10.10
N ASP A 78 6.94 10.87 -10.77
CA ASP A 78 6.46 12.22 -10.45
C ASP A 78 5.20 12.25 -9.57
N ARG A 79 4.74 11.08 -9.11
CA ARG A 79 3.48 10.96 -8.35
C ARG A 79 3.63 10.15 -7.07
N SER A 80 2.67 10.37 -6.18
CA SER A 80 2.37 9.53 -5.04
C SER A 80 1.18 8.62 -5.40
N VAL A 81 1.36 7.31 -5.27
CA VAL A 81 0.33 6.28 -5.51
C VAL A 81 -0.23 5.83 -4.17
N TRP A 82 -1.55 5.96 -3.99
CA TRP A 82 -2.27 5.66 -2.75
C TRP A 82 -3.22 4.48 -2.93
N VAL A 83 -3.31 3.65 -1.90
CA VAL A 83 -4.26 2.52 -1.83
C VAL A 83 -5.07 2.57 -0.55
N PHE A 84 -6.34 2.17 -0.68
CA PHE A 84 -7.33 2.28 0.38
C PHE A 84 -8.10 0.98 0.52
N GLY A 85 -8.51 0.68 1.76
CA GLY A 85 -9.49 -0.36 2.05
C GLY A 85 -10.90 0.10 1.68
N ASP A 86 -11.84 -0.27 2.54
CA ASP A 86 -13.26 0.06 2.38
C ASP A 86 -13.44 1.55 2.04
N THR A 87 -14.14 1.83 0.94
CA THR A 87 -14.33 3.17 0.38
C THR A 87 -15.81 3.44 0.23
N VAL A 88 -16.28 4.50 0.88
CA VAL A 88 -17.67 4.95 0.81
C VAL A 88 -17.80 6.04 -0.24
N LEU A 89 -18.71 5.83 -1.18
CA LEU A 89 -19.02 6.77 -2.26
C LEU A 89 -20.29 7.56 -1.91
N ARG A 90 -20.41 8.78 -2.46
CA ARG A 90 -21.58 9.64 -2.34
C ARG A 90 -22.01 10.22 -3.68
N SER A 91 -23.31 10.39 -3.87
CA SER A 91 -23.93 11.03 -5.04
C SER A 91 -23.70 10.34 -6.40
N PRO A 92 -24.21 9.11 -6.65
CA PRO A 92 -24.96 8.22 -5.74
C PRO A 92 -24.10 7.53 -4.67
N GLU A 93 -24.76 7.09 -3.60
CA GLU A 93 -24.14 6.27 -2.56
C GLU A 93 -23.63 4.94 -3.12
N GLY A 94 -22.52 4.45 -2.56
CA GLY A 94 -21.93 3.19 -2.98
C GLY A 94 -20.80 2.76 -2.04
N PHE A 95 -20.36 1.51 -2.21
CA PHE A 95 -19.33 0.93 -1.39
C PHE A 95 -18.38 0.10 -2.24
N LEU A 96 -17.07 0.35 -2.09
CA LEU A 96 -16.02 -0.47 -2.68
C LEU A 96 -15.22 -1.10 -1.53
N SER A 97 -14.83 -2.37 -1.63
CA SER A 97 -13.97 -3.00 -0.62
C SER A 97 -12.53 -2.48 -0.65
N ASN A 98 -12.15 -1.85 -1.76
CA ASN A 98 -10.87 -1.18 -1.94
C ASN A 98 -10.99 -0.11 -3.02
N SER A 99 -10.10 0.87 -2.98
CA SER A 99 -9.90 1.81 -4.08
C SER A 99 -8.44 2.27 -4.12
N GLY A 100 -8.11 3.07 -5.11
CA GLY A 100 -6.82 3.75 -5.17
C GLY A 100 -6.96 5.16 -5.72
N ALA A 101 -5.91 5.94 -5.53
CA ALA A 101 -5.76 7.28 -6.11
C ALA A 101 -4.29 7.54 -6.38
N SER A 102 -4.00 8.58 -7.15
CA SER A 102 -2.66 9.14 -7.19
C SER A 102 -2.71 10.66 -7.30
N THR A 103 -1.59 11.29 -6.98
CA THR A 103 -1.43 12.73 -7.10
C THR A 103 -0.01 13.11 -7.48
N THR A 104 0.12 14.17 -8.29
CA THR A 104 1.39 14.85 -8.56
C THR A 104 1.63 16.00 -7.57
N ASP A 105 0.68 16.27 -6.68
CA ASP A 105 0.83 17.20 -5.56
C ASP A 105 1.76 16.59 -4.50
N LEU A 106 3.06 16.84 -4.66
CA LEU A 106 4.12 16.32 -3.79
C LEU A 106 4.52 17.30 -2.67
N ARG A 107 3.71 18.33 -2.40
CA ARG A 107 3.99 19.34 -1.37
C ARG A 107 3.01 19.21 -0.21
N ALA A 108 3.26 18.29 0.71
CA ALA A 108 2.35 18.09 1.84
C ALA A 108 2.29 19.27 2.86
N SER A 109 3.17 20.28 2.74
CA SER A 109 3.19 21.44 3.65
C SER A 109 1.96 22.33 3.54
N ASP A 110 1.28 22.36 2.38
CA ASP A 110 0.04 23.11 2.16
C ASP A 110 -1.21 22.21 2.10
N GLY A 111 -1.04 20.92 2.47
CA GLY A 111 -2.07 19.89 2.41
C GLY A 111 -1.73 18.84 1.34
N VAL A 112 -2.62 17.87 1.14
CA VAL A 112 -2.50 16.89 0.06
C VAL A 112 -3.82 16.83 -0.68
N THR A 113 -3.77 16.87 -2.01
CA THR A 113 -4.94 16.67 -2.87
C THR A 113 -4.91 15.30 -3.54
N LEU A 114 -5.93 14.48 -3.31
CA LEU A 114 -6.15 13.15 -3.90
C LEU A 114 -7.47 13.10 -4.68
N THR A 115 -7.51 13.82 -5.80
CA THR A 115 -8.71 13.83 -6.67
C THR A 115 -8.70 12.77 -7.74
N GLY A 116 -7.57 12.10 -7.99
CA GLY A 116 -7.52 10.99 -8.94
C GLY A 116 -8.44 9.83 -8.51
N THR A 117 -9.12 9.23 -9.48
CA THR A 117 -10.07 8.13 -9.23
C THR A 117 -9.43 6.74 -9.25
N ASP A 118 -8.16 6.66 -9.65
CA ASP A 118 -7.35 5.45 -9.61
C ASP A 118 -5.87 5.75 -9.32
N VAL A 119 -5.09 4.68 -9.18
CA VAL A 119 -3.63 4.71 -8.95
C VAL A 119 -2.80 5.22 -10.13
N PHE A 120 -3.41 5.36 -11.31
CA PHE A 120 -2.77 5.83 -12.54
C PHE A 120 -3.07 7.31 -12.83
N GLY A 121 -3.86 7.97 -11.99
CA GLY A 121 -4.15 9.40 -12.07
C GLY A 121 -5.27 9.73 -13.06
N SER A 122 -6.18 8.79 -13.30
CA SER A 122 -7.38 9.06 -14.09
C SER A 122 -8.30 10.06 -13.37
N ASP A 123 -8.93 10.94 -14.15
CA ASP A 123 -9.98 11.86 -13.69
C ASP A 123 -11.38 11.35 -14.09
N ALA A 124 -11.64 10.05 -13.86
CA ALA A 124 -12.94 9.48 -14.18
C ALA A 124 -14.03 10.06 -13.28
N GLU A 125 -15.30 9.85 -13.64
CA GLU A 125 -16.41 10.37 -12.84
C GLU A 125 -16.48 9.74 -11.45
N SER A 126 -16.06 8.49 -11.29
CA SER A 126 -16.14 7.76 -10.02
C SER A 126 -14.93 6.83 -9.83
N PRO A 127 -14.43 6.69 -8.59
CA PRO A 127 -13.49 5.63 -8.25
C PRO A 127 -14.05 4.25 -8.56
N ALA A 128 -13.15 3.32 -8.89
CA ALA A 128 -13.42 1.91 -9.09
C ALA A 128 -12.60 1.05 -8.11
N ALA A 129 -12.96 -0.23 -7.98
CA ALA A 129 -12.17 -1.18 -7.22
C ALA A 129 -10.79 -1.37 -7.87
N LEU A 130 -9.74 -1.25 -7.07
CA LEU A 130 -8.35 -1.43 -7.49
C LEU A 130 -8.03 -2.91 -7.74
N ILE A 131 -8.33 -3.76 -6.75
CA ILE A 131 -8.16 -5.21 -6.79
C ILE A 131 -9.52 -5.83 -7.04
N THR A 132 -9.67 -6.49 -8.19
CA THR A 132 -10.91 -7.09 -8.63
C THR A 132 -10.93 -8.60 -8.39
N HIS A 133 -12.14 -9.14 -8.29
CA HIS A 133 -12.38 -10.58 -8.22
C HIS A 133 -11.88 -11.32 -9.47
N THR A 134 -11.50 -12.57 -9.27
CA THR A 134 -11.26 -13.57 -10.31
C THR A 134 -12.60 -14.14 -10.78
N PRO A 135 -12.65 -14.79 -11.94
CA PRO A 135 -13.84 -15.51 -12.39
C PRO A 135 -14.38 -16.53 -11.37
N ALA A 136 -13.50 -17.22 -10.64
CA ALA A 136 -13.87 -18.21 -9.63
C ALA A 136 -14.57 -17.55 -8.43
N GLU A 137 -14.01 -16.47 -7.91
CA GLU A 137 -14.61 -15.71 -6.81
C GLU A 137 -15.94 -15.07 -7.22
N THR A 138 -16.05 -14.51 -8.42
CA THR A 138 -17.33 -13.97 -8.91
C THR A 138 -18.38 -15.07 -9.12
N ALA A 139 -17.98 -16.24 -9.62
CA ALA A 139 -18.90 -17.38 -9.76
C ALA A 139 -19.40 -17.86 -8.39
N TRP A 140 -18.50 -17.94 -7.42
CA TRP A 140 -18.83 -18.31 -6.05
C TRP A 140 -19.77 -17.29 -5.40
N GLU A 141 -19.49 -15.99 -5.48
CA GLU A 141 -20.39 -14.98 -4.91
C GLU A 141 -21.77 -14.97 -5.56
N ARG A 142 -21.87 -15.26 -6.86
CA ARG A 142 -23.17 -15.37 -7.54
C ARG A 142 -23.97 -16.57 -7.05
N GLN A 143 -23.31 -17.70 -6.78
CA GLN A 143 -23.97 -18.90 -6.26
C GLN A 143 -24.57 -18.67 -4.87
N HIS A 144 -23.92 -17.83 -4.05
CA HIS A 144 -24.32 -17.54 -2.68
C HIS A 144 -25.04 -16.18 -2.57
N ASP A 145 -25.55 -15.64 -3.68
CA ASP A 145 -26.26 -14.37 -3.67
C ASP A 145 -27.71 -14.56 -3.22
N PRO A 146 -28.25 -13.80 -2.24
CA PRO A 146 -29.63 -13.93 -1.79
C PRO A 146 -30.67 -13.80 -2.91
N SER A 147 -30.37 -13.08 -3.99
CA SER A 147 -31.23 -12.97 -5.16
C SER A 147 -31.44 -14.29 -5.91
N THR A 148 -30.57 -15.28 -5.70
CA THR A 148 -30.73 -16.65 -6.23
C THR A 148 -31.62 -17.53 -5.37
N GLY A 149 -32.13 -17.02 -4.25
CA GLY A 149 -33.00 -17.75 -3.33
C GLY A 149 -32.24 -18.55 -2.26
N CYS A 150 -30.92 -18.35 -2.09
CA CYS A 150 -30.22 -18.88 -0.93
C CYS A 150 -30.81 -18.30 0.37
N SER A 151 -30.63 -19.01 1.48
CA SER A 151 -30.94 -18.50 2.82
C SER A 151 -29.90 -19.02 3.81
N PRO A 152 -29.66 -18.33 4.94
CA PRO A 152 -28.77 -18.83 5.99
C PRO A 152 -29.15 -20.23 6.53
N ALA A 153 -30.41 -20.65 6.39
CA ALA A 153 -30.88 -21.96 6.82
C ALA A 153 -30.49 -23.10 5.86
N THR A 154 -30.34 -22.80 4.58
CA THR A 154 -30.04 -23.78 3.52
C THR A 154 -28.61 -23.68 3.02
N ASP A 155 -27.97 -22.54 3.25
CA ASP A 155 -26.63 -22.19 2.80
C ASP A 155 -25.99 -21.23 3.80
N VAL A 156 -25.01 -21.74 4.55
CA VAL A 156 -24.29 -20.98 5.58
C VAL A 156 -23.46 -19.83 5.01
N TYR A 157 -23.24 -19.77 3.70
CA TYR A 157 -22.54 -18.69 3.02
C TYR A 157 -23.47 -17.75 2.27
N CYS A 158 -24.80 -17.89 2.41
CA CYS A 158 -25.73 -16.99 1.74
C CYS A 158 -25.49 -15.52 2.12
N GLY A 159 -25.25 -14.67 1.12
CA GLY A 159 -24.88 -13.27 1.29
C GLY A 159 -23.39 -13.01 1.46
N ALA A 160 -22.56 -14.04 1.55
CA ALA A 160 -21.12 -13.88 1.72
C ALA A 160 -20.47 -13.24 0.50
N LYS A 161 -19.50 -12.36 0.75
CA LYS A 161 -18.73 -11.64 -0.27
C LYS A 161 -17.25 -11.65 0.06
N PHE A 162 -16.43 -11.67 -0.97
CA PHE A 162 -15.01 -11.37 -0.88
C PHE A 162 -14.77 -9.87 -0.82
N ALA A 163 -13.75 -9.51 -0.04
CA ALA A 163 -13.20 -8.17 0.00
C ALA A 163 -11.68 -8.27 -0.07
N TYR A 164 -11.04 -7.20 -0.53
CA TYR A 164 -9.59 -7.08 -0.53
C TYR A 164 -9.24 -5.81 0.21
N TRP A 165 -8.40 -5.88 1.24
CA TRP A 165 -7.88 -4.69 1.88
C TRP A 165 -6.40 -4.53 1.51
N PRO A 166 -6.07 -3.51 0.69
CA PRO A 166 -4.69 -3.13 0.43
C PRO A 166 -3.98 -2.74 1.73
N GLY A 167 -2.74 -3.19 1.85
CA GLY A 167 -1.79 -2.80 2.88
C GLY A 167 -0.63 -2.03 2.25
N PRO A 168 0.64 -2.37 2.56
CA PRO A 168 1.78 -1.59 2.16
C PRO A 168 2.04 -1.63 0.67
N VAL A 169 2.63 -0.53 0.20
CA VAL A 169 2.91 -0.26 -1.20
C VAL A 169 4.41 -0.03 -1.35
N ILE A 170 5.03 -0.68 -2.34
CA ILE A 170 6.43 -0.44 -2.69
C ILE A 170 6.57 -0.18 -4.18
N ALA A 171 7.42 0.77 -4.54
CA ALA A 171 7.74 1.04 -5.94
C ALA A 171 8.94 0.18 -6.41
N ASP A 172 8.85 -0.35 -7.64
CA ASP A 172 9.96 -0.99 -8.35
C ASP A 172 10.10 -0.33 -9.73
N PRO A 173 10.69 0.89 -9.80
CA PRO A 173 10.83 1.63 -11.05
C PRO A 173 11.64 0.87 -12.11
N ARG A 174 12.62 0.06 -11.69
CA ARG A 174 13.45 -0.76 -12.59
C ARG A 174 12.63 -1.73 -13.44
N ARG A 175 11.51 -2.21 -12.91
CA ARG A 175 10.57 -3.09 -13.62
C ARG A 175 9.30 -2.37 -14.06
N ALA A 176 9.25 -1.06 -13.85
CA ALA A 176 8.13 -0.18 -14.11
C ALA A 176 6.82 -0.64 -13.47
N ARG A 177 6.88 -0.96 -12.18
CA ARG A 177 5.72 -1.41 -11.43
C ARG A 177 5.66 -0.82 -10.03
N VAL A 178 4.48 -0.88 -9.46
CA VAL A 178 4.24 -0.72 -8.02
C VAL A 178 3.64 -2.02 -7.50
N LEU A 179 4.09 -2.48 -6.34
CA LEU A 179 3.57 -3.68 -5.69
C LEU A 179 2.72 -3.29 -4.49
N VAL A 180 1.51 -3.82 -4.44
CA VAL A 180 0.52 -3.59 -3.39
C VAL A 180 0.30 -4.91 -2.67
N PHE A 181 0.73 -5.00 -1.43
CA PHE A 181 0.41 -6.14 -0.58
C PHE A 181 -1.05 -6.00 -0.14
N TYR A 182 -1.80 -7.10 -0.07
CA TYR A 182 -3.21 -7.06 0.32
C TYR A 182 -3.60 -8.29 1.12
N VAL A 183 -4.65 -8.15 1.92
CA VAL A 183 -5.36 -9.28 2.54
C VAL A 183 -6.65 -9.54 1.76
N LYS A 184 -6.93 -10.82 1.47
CA LYS A 184 -8.23 -11.27 1.00
C LYS A 184 -9.09 -11.64 2.20
N LEU A 185 -10.32 -11.16 2.22
CA LEU A 185 -11.31 -11.39 3.27
C LEU A 185 -12.51 -12.13 2.71
N CYS A 186 -13.20 -12.87 3.58
CA CYS A 186 -14.61 -13.19 3.37
C CYS A 186 -15.45 -12.58 4.49
N ARG A 187 -16.58 -11.97 4.13
CA ARG A 187 -17.50 -11.32 5.07
C ARG A 187 -18.95 -11.67 4.76
N SER A 188 -19.85 -11.34 5.70
CA SER A 188 -21.30 -11.47 5.56
C SER A 188 -21.83 -12.91 5.44
N GLY A 189 -21.03 -13.92 5.78
CA GLY A 189 -21.52 -15.29 5.92
C GLY A 189 -22.16 -15.54 7.28
N GLY A 190 -22.76 -16.73 7.43
CA GLY A 190 -23.34 -17.20 8.68
C GLY A 190 -22.31 -17.32 9.81
N ALA A 191 -22.81 -17.42 11.05
CA ALA A 191 -21.98 -17.63 12.23
C ALA A 191 -21.07 -18.86 12.09
N ASP A 192 -19.90 -18.81 12.73
CA ASP A 192 -18.89 -19.87 12.75
C ASP A 192 -18.29 -20.28 11.39
N THR A 193 -18.61 -19.55 10.32
CA THR A 193 -17.96 -19.73 9.02
C THR A 193 -16.65 -18.92 8.91
N PRO A 194 -15.78 -19.25 7.95
CA PRO A 194 -14.67 -18.39 7.52
C PRO A 194 -15.09 -17.02 6.97
N CYS A 195 -16.39 -16.75 6.84
CA CYS A 195 -16.96 -15.49 6.37
C CYS A 195 -17.69 -14.69 7.46
N SER A 196 -17.63 -15.17 8.71
CA SER A 196 -18.32 -14.58 9.85
C SER A 196 -17.58 -13.36 10.43
N GLY A 197 -18.23 -12.66 11.34
CA GLY A 197 -17.66 -11.53 12.08
C GLY A 197 -17.96 -10.17 11.45
N PRO A 198 -17.85 -9.08 12.25
CA PRO A 198 -18.28 -7.74 11.84
C PRO A 198 -17.49 -7.18 10.65
N TYR A 199 -16.25 -7.64 10.47
CA TYR A 199 -15.34 -7.19 9.42
C TYR A 199 -14.95 -8.30 8.44
N GLY A 200 -15.54 -9.50 8.60
CA GLY A 200 -15.10 -10.72 7.93
C GLY A 200 -13.84 -11.32 8.55
N ARG A 201 -13.34 -12.40 7.92
CA ARG A 201 -12.08 -13.06 8.29
C ARG A 201 -11.13 -13.12 7.11
N ALA A 202 -9.83 -13.05 7.41
CA ALA A 202 -8.78 -13.23 6.42
C ALA A 202 -8.77 -14.65 5.86
N LEU A 203 -8.58 -14.75 4.55
CA LEU A 203 -8.39 -15.98 3.78
C LEU A 203 -6.94 -16.15 3.29
N GLY A 204 -6.14 -15.09 3.37
CA GLY A 204 -4.72 -15.09 3.04
C GLY A 204 -4.23 -13.69 2.67
N THR A 205 -2.93 -13.58 2.43
CA THR A 205 -2.32 -12.35 1.92
C THR A 205 -1.67 -12.59 0.57
N GLY A 206 -1.74 -11.60 -0.31
CA GLY A 206 -1.18 -11.66 -1.67
C GLY A 206 -0.51 -10.35 -2.08
N ILE A 207 -0.04 -10.31 -3.31
CA ILE A 207 0.62 -9.14 -3.91
C ILE A 207 -0.05 -8.83 -5.24
N ALA A 208 -0.56 -7.61 -5.39
CA ALA A 208 -1.01 -7.07 -6.66
C ALA A 208 0.11 -6.22 -7.28
N GLU A 209 0.29 -6.37 -8.58
CA GLU A 209 1.19 -5.55 -9.38
C GLU A 209 0.36 -4.50 -10.14
N LEU A 210 0.78 -3.24 -10.00
CA LEU A 210 0.37 -2.13 -10.84
C LEU A 210 1.45 -1.98 -11.91
N ASP A 211 1.19 -2.42 -13.13
CA ASP A 211 2.08 -2.18 -14.26
C ASP A 211 1.92 -0.72 -14.69
N MET A 212 2.95 0.07 -14.41
CA MET A 212 2.93 1.51 -14.65
C MET A 212 3.15 1.87 -16.12
N ARG A 213 3.49 0.89 -16.99
CA ARG A 213 3.56 1.09 -18.44
C ARG A 213 2.22 0.81 -19.10
N THR A 214 1.54 -0.26 -18.68
CA THR A 214 0.30 -0.71 -19.32
C THR A 214 -0.96 -0.25 -18.58
N HIS A 215 -0.81 0.37 -17.41
CA HIS A 215 -1.89 0.79 -16.51
C HIS A 215 -2.83 -0.37 -16.16
N ARG A 216 -2.23 -1.54 -15.92
CA ARG A 216 -2.95 -2.77 -15.55
C ARG A 216 -2.68 -3.13 -14.11
N VAL A 217 -3.72 -3.63 -13.46
CA VAL A 217 -3.63 -4.24 -12.13
C VAL A 217 -3.73 -5.74 -12.29
N SER A 218 -2.82 -6.50 -11.68
CA SER A 218 -2.83 -7.96 -11.74
C SER A 218 -2.42 -8.55 -10.40
N ARG A 219 -3.18 -9.53 -9.90
CA ARG A 219 -2.76 -10.31 -8.74
C ARG A 219 -1.66 -11.29 -9.16
N LEU A 220 -0.52 -11.22 -8.48
CA LEU A 220 0.61 -12.09 -8.76
C LEU A 220 0.34 -13.50 -8.26
N THR A 221 0.81 -14.50 -9.01
CA THR A 221 0.78 -15.91 -8.59
C THR A 221 2.00 -16.24 -7.73
N ALA A 222 1.77 -16.87 -6.57
CA ALA A 222 2.83 -17.38 -5.72
C ALA A 222 3.42 -18.66 -6.33
N ALA A 223 4.70 -18.62 -6.71
CA ALA A 223 5.43 -19.75 -7.27
C ALA A 223 6.16 -20.55 -6.19
N HIS A 224 6.42 -21.84 -6.48
CA HIS A 224 7.14 -22.78 -5.61
C HIS A 224 6.56 -22.92 -4.20
N VAL A 225 5.24 -22.84 -4.08
CA VAL A 225 4.47 -23.14 -2.88
C VAL A 225 3.20 -23.88 -3.29
N LYS A 226 2.57 -24.61 -2.36
CA LYS A 226 1.19 -25.07 -2.57
C LYS A 226 0.25 -23.88 -2.49
N PRO A 227 -0.73 -23.73 -3.40
CA PRO A 227 -1.74 -22.69 -3.29
C PRO A 227 -2.42 -22.68 -1.93
N VAL A 228 -2.71 -21.50 -1.38
CA VAL A 228 -3.47 -21.40 -0.14
C VAL A 228 -4.90 -21.83 -0.42
N ARG A 229 -5.49 -22.61 0.49
CA ARG A 229 -6.88 -23.01 0.38
C ARG A 229 -7.78 -21.86 0.81
N SER A 230 -8.63 -21.42 -0.10
CA SER A 230 -9.73 -20.48 0.14
C SER A 230 -11.07 -21.21 0.15
N ILE A 231 -12.16 -20.48 0.39
CA ILE A 231 -13.52 -21.06 0.48
C ILE A 231 -14.07 -21.47 -0.89
N GLU A 232 -13.66 -20.79 -1.96
CA GLU A 232 -14.05 -21.08 -3.34
C GLU A 232 -13.13 -22.11 -4.02
N GLY A 233 -12.03 -22.49 -3.38
CA GLY A 233 -11.06 -23.42 -3.97
C GLY A 233 -9.61 -23.11 -3.57
N GLU A 234 -8.67 -23.65 -4.34
CA GLU A 234 -7.26 -23.24 -4.25
C GLU A 234 -7.09 -21.83 -4.84
N ASP A 235 -6.44 -20.94 -4.10
CA ASP A 235 -6.13 -19.58 -4.55
C ASP A 235 -4.61 -19.45 -4.77
N PRO A 236 -4.14 -19.46 -6.03
CA PRO A 236 -2.72 -19.37 -6.33
C PRO A 236 -2.18 -17.94 -6.18
N THR A 237 -3.03 -16.94 -5.92
CA THR A 237 -2.61 -15.55 -5.72
C THR A 237 -2.24 -15.22 -4.29
N MET A 238 -2.51 -16.14 -3.36
CA MET A 238 -2.18 -16.01 -1.95
C MET A 238 -0.76 -16.52 -1.68
N PHE A 239 0.08 -15.65 -1.13
CA PHE A 239 1.46 -15.92 -0.77
C PHE A 239 1.58 -16.55 0.61
N PHE A 240 0.70 -16.15 1.53
CA PHE A 240 0.67 -16.65 2.89
C PHE A 240 -0.75 -16.96 3.35
N PRO A 241 -0.95 -18.03 4.14
CA PRO A 241 -2.21 -18.28 4.80
C PRO A 241 -2.49 -17.21 5.88
N PRO A 242 -3.73 -17.10 6.39
CA PRO A 242 -4.07 -16.15 7.43
C PRO A 242 -3.18 -16.20 8.68
N ALA A 243 -2.75 -17.42 9.06
CA ALA A 243 -1.91 -17.65 10.23
C ALA A 243 -0.49 -17.08 10.11
N ASP A 244 -0.01 -16.82 8.89
CA ASP A 244 1.36 -16.35 8.61
C ASP A 244 1.33 -15.08 7.74
N SER A 245 0.43 -14.13 8.02
CA SER A 245 0.11 -13.03 7.10
C SER A 245 1.22 -11.96 7.00
N TYR A 246 1.83 -11.76 5.82
CA TYR A 246 2.85 -10.70 5.60
C TYR A 246 2.34 -9.56 4.72
N ASN A 247 1.73 -8.55 5.36
CA ASN A 247 1.15 -7.38 4.71
C ASN A 247 1.02 -6.15 5.65
N ALA A 248 1.82 -6.03 6.71
CA ALA A 248 1.67 -4.95 7.69
C ALA A 248 2.48 -3.69 7.34
N ALA A 249 3.70 -3.86 6.84
CA ALA A 249 4.55 -2.82 6.27
C ALA A 249 5.46 -3.43 5.20
N ALA A 250 5.91 -2.64 4.23
CA ALA A 250 6.92 -3.09 3.28
C ALA A 250 7.81 -1.94 2.83
N MET A 251 9.06 -2.26 2.52
CA MET A 251 9.99 -1.33 1.88
C MET A 251 10.99 -2.07 0.99
N VAL A 252 11.70 -1.32 0.16
CA VAL A 252 12.84 -1.82 -0.62
C VAL A 252 14.13 -1.37 0.04
N VAL A 253 15.07 -2.30 0.20
CA VAL A 253 16.45 -2.02 0.63
C VAL A 253 17.40 -2.71 -0.34
N GLY A 254 18.17 -1.93 -1.09
CA GLY A 254 18.98 -2.45 -2.19
C GLY A 254 18.12 -3.15 -3.25
N GLN A 255 18.28 -4.47 -3.39
CA GLN A 255 17.51 -5.30 -4.32
C GLN A 255 16.50 -6.23 -3.61
N GLU A 256 16.30 -6.06 -2.31
CA GLU A 256 15.40 -6.90 -1.52
C GLU A 256 14.15 -6.11 -1.13
N ALA A 257 13.00 -6.78 -1.22
CA ALA A 257 11.80 -6.34 -0.52
C ALA A 257 11.87 -6.85 0.92
N TYR A 258 11.66 -5.95 1.87
CA TYR A 258 11.47 -6.26 3.29
C TYR A 258 9.99 -6.08 3.61
N VAL A 259 9.37 -7.06 4.26
CA VAL A 259 7.93 -7.08 4.52
C VAL A 259 7.69 -7.50 5.96
N TYR A 260 6.98 -6.67 6.72
CA TYR A 260 6.54 -6.98 8.06
C TYR A 260 5.17 -7.65 8.01
N GLY A 261 4.96 -8.58 8.95
CA GLY A 261 3.80 -9.44 9.00
C GLY A 261 3.67 -10.16 10.31
N ASP A 262 2.67 -11.04 10.39
CA ASP A 262 2.40 -11.92 11.52
C ASP A 262 2.44 -11.12 12.82
N CYS A 263 1.59 -10.08 12.83
CA CYS A 263 1.60 -9.07 13.87
C CYS A 263 0.59 -9.42 14.96
N THR A 264 1.08 -9.48 16.20
CA THR A 264 0.25 -9.44 17.41
C THR A 264 0.43 -8.07 18.06
N ASP A 265 1.15 -7.99 19.18
CA ASP A 265 1.66 -6.71 19.72
C ASP A 265 2.95 -6.27 19.01
N ARG A 266 3.63 -7.23 18.39
CA ARG A 266 4.86 -7.04 17.60
C ARG A 266 4.72 -7.75 16.27
N CYS A 267 5.47 -7.26 15.28
CA CYS A 267 5.52 -7.86 13.96
C CYS A 267 6.80 -8.66 13.75
N HIS A 268 6.71 -9.67 12.90
CA HIS A 268 7.82 -10.38 12.30
C HIS A 268 8.27 -9.71 11.00
N LEU A 269 9.47 -10.06 10.53
CA LEU A 269 10.06 -9.49 9.32
C LEU A 269 10.51 -10.60 8.38
N ALA A 270 10.07 -10.51 7.13
CA ALA A 270 10.55 -11.32 6.02
C ALA A 270 11.29 -10.46 4.99
N ARG A 271 12.09 -11.11 4.15
CA ARG A 271 12.65 -10.50 2.96
C ARG A 271 12.69 -11.45 1.78
N ALA A 272 12.66 -10.91 0.57
CA ALA A 272 12.86 -11.64 -0.68
C ALA A 272 13.54 -10.75 -1.73
N PRO A 273 14.29 -11.34 -2.69
CA PRO A 273 14.77 -10.60 -3.84
C PRO A 273 13.58 -9.98 -4.59
N LEU A 274 13.62 -8.67 -4.82
CA LEU A 274 12.51 -7.92 -5.43
C LEU A 274 12.18 -8.42 -6.86
N ASP A 275 13.19 -8.89 -7.58
CA ASP A 275 13.08 -9.45 -8.93
C ASP A 275 12.49 -10.87 -8.97
N ARG A 276 12.50 -11.56 -7.82
CA ARG A 276 11.95 -12.90 -7.61
C ARG A 276 10.89 -12.91 -6.51
N ILE A 277 10.20 -11.79 -6.31
CA ILE A 277 9.26 -11.65 -5.19
C ILE A 277 8.14 -12.70 -5.23
N THR A 278 7.76 -13.19 -6.42
CA THR A 278 6.76 -14.25 -6.61
C THR A 278 7.23 -15.65 -6.20
N ASP A 279 8.54 -15.88 -6.07
CA ASP A 279 9.11 -17.18 -5.74
C ASP A 279 9.15 -17.36 -4.21
N ARG A 280 8.16 -18.07 -3.64
CA ARG A 280 8.05 -18.27 -2.19
C ARG A 280 9.25 -19.00 -1.58
N SER A 281 9.98 -19.78 -2.35
CA SER A 281 11.21 -20.46 -1.88
C SER A 281 12.38 -19.50 -1.62
N ARG A 282 12.30 -18.25 -2.11
CA ARG A 282 13.33 -17.21 -1.93
C ARG A 282 13.10 -16.33 -0.72
N TRP A 283 11.95 -16.43 -0.09
CA TRP A 283 11.65 -15.65 1.10
C TRP A 283 12.37 -16.23 2.29
N THR A 284 12.91 -15.33 3.12
CA THR A 284 13.53 -15.70 4.38
C THR A 284 13.02 -14.79 5.49
N PHE A 285 12.97 -15.32 6.70
CA PHE A 285 12.36 -14.71 7.88
C PHE A 285 13.44 -14.43 8.91
N TYR A 286 13.43 -13.22 9.47
CA TYR A 286 14.40 -12.79 10.45
C TYR A 286 14.24 -13.59 11.75
N THR A 287 15.32 -14.19 12.23
CA THR A 287 15.32 -15.09 13.41
C THR A 287 16.15 -14.54 14.57
N GLY A 288 16.38 -13.23 14.59
CA GLY A 288 17.27 -12.57 15.54
C GLY A 288 18.69 -12.38 15.02
N ARG A 289 19.60 -12.06 15.94
CA ARG A 289 21.03 -11.83 15.66
C ARG A 289 21.88 -12.98 16.19
N ASP A 290 23.01 -13.23 15.55
CA ASP A 290 24.04 -14.12 16.10
C ASP A 290 24.92 -13.40 17.13
N SER A 291 25.93 -14.10 17.65
CA SER A 291 26.86 -13.56 18.65
C SER A 291 27.76 -12.43 18.14
N SER A 292 27.92 -12.28 16.83
CA SER A 292 28.62 -11.16 16.21
C SER A 292 27.73 -9.93 16.03
N GLY A 293 26.42 -10.09 16.29
CA GLY A 293 25.41 -9.08 16.02
C GLY A 293 24.82 -9.18 14.62
N ALA A 294 25.30 -10.06 13.72
CA ALA A 294 24.77 -10.17 12.37
C ALA A 294 23.34 -10.75 12.35
N ALA A 295 22.49 -10.27 11.44
CA ALA A 295 21.13 -10.77 11.29
C ALA A 295 21.12 -12.20 10.75
N ARG A 296 20.32 -13.07 11.39
CA ARG A 296 20.09 -14.44 10.93
C ARG A 296 18.74 -14.56 10.26
N TRP A 297 18.71 -15.34 9.19
CA TRP A 297 17.53 -15.55 8.36
C TRP A 297 17.26 -17.04 8.17
N SER A 298 15.98 -17.42 8.19
CA SER A 298 15.51 -18.80 8.04
C SER A 298 14.50 -18.89 6.90
N PRO A 299 14.43 -19.98 6.13
CA PRO A 299 13.33 -20.21 5.19
C PRO A 299 12.00 -20.57 5.89
N ASP A 300 12.06 -20.92 7.18
CA ASP A 300 10.91 -21.30 8.00
C ASP A 300 10.33 -20.08 8.74
N ALA A 301 9.08 -19.72 8.41
CA ALA A 301 8.36 -18.59 8.99
C ALA A 301 8.07 -18.77 10.48
N GLY A 302 7.89 -20.01 10.96
CA GLY A 302 7.61 -20.30 12.38
C GLY A 302 8.80 -20.03 13.31
N LYS A 303 9.97 -19.69 12.76
CA LYS A 303 11.17 -19.28 13.52
C LYS A 303 11.38 -17.76 13.53
N ALA A 304 10.46 -17.01 12.94
CA ALA A 304 10.58 -15.56 12.90
C ALA A 304 10.61 -14.98 14.31
N ALA A 305 11.39 -13.91 14.49
CA ALA A 305 11.54 -13.22 15.74
C ALA A 305 10.83 -11.86 15.70
N ASP A 306 10.31 -11.44 16.84
CA ASP A 306 9.72 -10.12 17.05
C ASP A 306 10.65 -8.96 16.65
N THR A 307 10.06 -7.92 16.04
CA THR A 307 10.78 -6.72 15.62
C THR A 307 10.13 -5.44 16.14
N VAL A 308 9.31 -4.78 15.32
CA VAL A 308 8.64 -3.52 15.64
C VAL A 308 7.35 -3.76 16.42
N LEU A 309 6.87 -2.73 17.11
CA LEU A 309 5.51 -2.72 17.66
C LEU A 309 4.50 -2.57 16.53
N ALA A 310 3.36 -3.26 16.66
CA ALA A 310 2.34 -3.32 15.62
C ALA A 310 1.32 -2.18 15.71
N GLY A 311 0.91 -1.65 14.56
CA GLY A 311 -0.28 -0.79 14.44
C GLY A 311 -1.54 -1.59 14.16
N ALA A 312 -2.69 -1.00 14.46
CA ALA A 312 -4.01 -1.62 14.31
C ALA A 312 -4.30 -2.08 12.88
N ALA A 313 -3.87 -1.30 11.89
CA ALA A 313 -4.07 -1.56 10.46
C ALA A 313 -2.75 -1.79 9.70
N GLY A 314 -1.63 -1.87 10.43
CA GLY A 314 -0.28 -1.94 9.87
C GLY A 314 0.62 -0.79 10.31
N ASN A 315 1.74 -0.67 9.62
CA ASN A 315 2.86 0.20 9.97
C ASN A 315 3.42 0.86 8.71
N THR A 316 4.22 1.91 8.88
CA THR A 316 5.16 2.37 7.86
C THR A 316 6.57 2.32 8.42
N VAL A 317 7.47 1.61 7.76
CA VAL A 317 8.89 1.58 8.09
C VAL A 317 9.68 2.24 6.98
N LEU A 318 10.44 3.29 7.30
CA LEU A 318 11.17 4.10 6.33
C LEU A 318 12.54 4.51 6.85
N TRP A 319 13.47 4.78 5.93
CA TRP A 319 14.77 5.36 6.25
C TRP A 319 14.66 6.88 6.28
N VAL A 320 15.21 7.51 7.33
CA VAL A 320 15.32 8.97 7.45
C VAL A 320 16.78 9.37 7.26
N PRO A 321 17.17 9.91 6.08
CA PRO A 321 18.57 10.18 5.76
C PRO A 321 19.28 11.11 6.74
N ALA A 322 18.67 12.25 7.09
CA ALA A 322 19.27 13.22 8.01
C ALA A 322 19.55 12.63 9.40
N LEU A 323 18.67 11.76 9.89
CA LEU A 323 18.84 11.07 11.18
C LEU A 323 19.77 9.85 11.07
N ARG A 324 20.09 9.42 9.85
CA ARG A 324 20.77 8.16 9.55
C ARG A 324 20.17 7.00 10.35
N SER A 325 18.84 6.94 10.37
CA SER A 325 18.08 6.02 11.21
C SER A 325 16.82 5.55 10.51
N TRP A 326 16.34 4.37 10.91
CA TRP A 326 15.04 3.85 10.50
C TRP A 326 13.95 4.38 11.42
N LEU A 327 12.78 4.65 10.85
CA LEU A 327 11.59 5.12 11.55
C LEU A 327 10.46 4.12 11.28
N ASN A 328 9.90 3.55 12.34
CA ASN A 328 8.61 2.87 12.31
C ASN A 328 7.53 3.86 12.77
N VAL A 329 6.44 4.00 12.02
CA VAL A 329 5.26 4.80 12.37
C VAL A 329 4.05 3.88 12.41
N TYR A 330 3.22 4.04 13.44
CA TYR A 330 2.03 3.24 13.62
C TYR A 330 1.05 3.88 14.60
N LEU A 331 -0.19 3.42 14.56
CA LEU A 331 -1.22 3.76 15.54
C LEU A 331 -1.75 2.45 16.15
N PRO A 332 -1.54 2.18 17.47
CA PRO A 332 -1.91 0.91 18.09
C PRO A 332 -3.42 0.65 18.09
N TYR A 333 -3.80 -0.62 18.18
CA TYR A 333 -5.20 -1.01 18.33
C TYR A 333 -5.82 -0.41 19.60
N GLY A 334 -6.96 0.26 19.47
CA GLY A 334 -7.70 0.83 20.60
C GLY A 334 -7.10 2.08 21.23
N ASP A 335 -6.02 2.64 20.68
CA ASP A 335 -5.37 3.87 21.16
C ASP A 335 -5.58 4.99 20.14
N ASN A 336 -5.67 6.24 20.60
CA ASN A 336 -5.74 7.42 19.74
C ASN A 336 -4.38 8.16 19.65
N THR A 337 -3.29 7.54 20.09
CA THR A 337 -1.94 8.12 20.03
C THR A 337 -1.18 7.58 18.83
N LEU A 338 -0.81 8.46 17.90
CA LEU A 338 0.15 8.14 16.84
C LEU A 338 1.54 7.98 17.45
N ARG A 339 2.21 6.87 17.15
CA ARG A 339 3.48 6.47 17.78
C ARG A 339 4.55 6.19 16.74
N ALA A 340 5.79 6.20 17.20
CA ALA A 340 6.94 5.83 16.40
C ALA A 340 8.01 5.05 17.18
N GLN A 341 8.91 4.41 16.45
CA GLN A 341 10.18 3.87 16.97
C GLN A 341 11.33 4.27 16.05
N ILE A 342 12.51 4.46 16.63
CA ILE A 342 13.76 4.69 15.89
C ILE A 342 14.60 3.42 15.91
N GLY A 343 15.19 3.04 14.79
CA GLY A 343 15.94 1.79 14.63
C GLY A 343 17.26 1.96 13.90
N GLY A 344 18.22 1.10 14.24
CA GLY A 344 19.52 1.05 13.55
C GLY A 344 19.46 0.33 12.19
N SER A 345 18.51 -0.58 12.01
CA SER A 345 18.27 -1.33 10.76
C SER A 345 16.79 -1.72 10.66
N PRO A 346 16.31 -2.27 9.53
CA PRO A 346 14.97 -2.85 9.41
C PRO A 346 14.63 -3.86 10.52
N TYR A 347 15.59 -4.68 10.94
CA TYR A 347 15.39 -5.69 11.98
C TYR A 347 15.79 -5.19 13.38
N GLY A 348 15.98 -3.88 13.55
CA GLY A 348 16.35 -3.25 14.82
C GLY A 348 17.87 -3.17 15.02
N PRO A 349 18.39 -2.99 16.25
CA PRO A 349 17.61 -2.76 17.47
C PRO A 349 16.68 -1.55 17.30
N TRP A 350 15.47 -1.68 17.84
CA TRP A 350 14.43 -0.65 17.82
C TRP A 350 14.31 -0.01 19.21
N SER A 351 14.04 1.29 19.24
CA SER A 351 13.82 2.03 20.48
C SER A 351 12.52 1.58 21.18
N LYS A 352 12.35 2.02 22.41
CA LYS A 352 11.01 2.12 22.99
C LYS A 352 10.14 3.04 22.12
N GLU A 353 8.83 2.88 22.24
CA GLU A 353 7.86 3.73 21.56
C GLU A 353 7.99 5.20 21.95
N ILE A 354 7.74 6.05 20.97
CA ILE A 354 7.73 7.51 21.06
C ILE A 354 6.30 7.95 20.76
N ARG A 355 5.70 8.75 21.63
CA ARG A 355 4.35 9.29 21.43
C ARG A 355 4.45 10.58 20.60
N LEU A 356 4.05 10.53 19.34
CA LEU A 356 4.16 11.66 18.42
C LEU A 356 3.06 12.70 18.68
N LEU A 357 1.80 12.25 18.66
CA LEU A 357 0.63 13.11 18.76
C LEU A 357 -0.60 12.29 19.18
N THR A 358 -1.44 12.84 20.05
CA THR A 358 -2.79 12.31 20.28
C THR A 358 -3.73 12.86 19.21
N THR A 359 -4.33 11.95 18.45
CA THR A 359 -5.26 12.23 17.36
C THR A 359 -6.55 12.89 17.88
N ARG A 360 -7.28 13.57 16.99
CA ARG A 360 -8.52 14.29 17.31
C ARG A 360 -9.74 13.53 16.79
N GLY A 361 -10.93 13.93 17.25
CA GLY A 361 -12.20 13.34 16.84
C GLY A 361 -12.77 12.40 17.90
N LYS A 362 -13.93 11.82 17.59
CA LYS A 362 -14.61 10.80 18.42
C LYS A 362 -14.33 9.41 17.88
N GLY A 363 -14.40 8.41 18.76
CA GLY A 363 -14.14 7.02 18.41
C GLY A 363 -12.66 6.63 18.51
N ILE A 364 -12.33 5.47 17.94
CA ILE A 364 -10.98 4.92 17.90
C ILE A 364 -10.44 5.13 16.50
N ASN A 365 -9.53 6.09 16.36
CA ASN A 365 -8.79 6.33 15.13
C ASN A 365 -7.78 5.20 14.91
N TYR A 366 -7.33 5.01 13.67
CA TYR A 366 -6.34 3.98 13.33
C TYR A 366 -5.60 4.34 12.04
N ALA A 367 -4.90 3.37 11.44
CA ALA A 367 -4.21 3.53 10.16
C ALA A 367 -3.18 4.67 10.16
N GLY A 368 -2.32 4.70 11.18
CA GLY A 368 -1.22 5.65 11.28
C GLY A 368 -0.09 5.30 10.30
N PHE A 369 0.00 6.02 9.19
CA PHE A 369 0.96 5.73 8.12
C PHE A 369 1.87 6.92 7.83
N GLY A 370 3.09 6.66 7.37
CA GLY A 370 4.04 7.66 6.90
C GLY A 370 4.11 7.71 5.38
N HIS A 371 4.45 8.88 4.86
CA HIS A 371 4.49 9.14 3.42
C HIS A 371 5.85 9.78 3.04
N PRO A 372 6.92 8.95 2.94
CA PRO A 372 8.28 9.45 2.76
C PRO A 372 8.47 10.25 1.48
N GLU A 373 7.59 10.09 0.49
CA GLU A 373 7.62 10.84 -0.76
C GLU A 373 7.33 12.34 -0.63
N PHE A 374 6.70 12.76 0.47
CA PHE A 374 6.46 14.17 0.79
C PHE A 374 7.50 14.75 1.75
N ALA A 375 8.48 13.95 2.18
CA ALA A 375 9.44 14.39 3.17
C ALA A 375 10.23 15.62 2.68
N GLU A 376 10.49 16.57 3.57
CA GLU A 376 11.30 17.76 3.29
C GLU A 376 12.59 17.72 4.12
N ARG A 377 13.57 18.54 3.73
CA ARG A 377 14.82 18.73 4.48
C ARG A 377 15.52 17.41 4.80
N ASP A 378 15.70 16.59 3.77
CA ASP A 378 16.37 15.27 3.86
C ASP A 378 15.76 14.33 4.92
N GLY A 379 14.44 14.46 5.10
CA GLY A 379 13.66 13.65 6.03
C GLY A 379 13.54 14.22 7.45
N LEU A 380 14.09 15.39 7.76
CA LEU A 380 13.81 16.05 9.04
C LEU A 380 12.36 16.50 9.15
N VAL A 381 11.65 16.69 8.03
CA VAL A 381 10.21 16.88 8.01
C VAL A 381 9.56 15.66 7.38
N GLN A 382 8.73 14.97 8.15
CA GLN A 382 7.94 13.82 7.72
C GLN A 382 6.45 14.20 7.71
N TYR A 383 5.71 13.56 6.81
CA TYR A 383 4.26 13.68 6.72
C TYR A 383 3.62 12.32 6.93
N LEU A 384 2.63 12.29 7.82
CA LEU A 384 1.94 11.09 8.26
C LEU A 384 0.43 11.30 8.09
N THR A 385 -0.34 10.23 7.92
CA THR A 385 -1.80 10.27 8.04
C THR A 385 -2.30 9.36 9.15
N TYR A 386 -3.55 9.58 9.55
CA TYR A 386 -4.36 8.60 10.26
C TYR A 386 -5.81 8.67 9.78
N PHE A 387 -6.54 7.56 9.86
CA PHE A 387 -7.98 7.52 9.62
C PHE A 387 -8.75 8.01 10.84
N GLN A 388 -9.60 9.01 10.64
CA GLN A 388 -10.46 9.56 11.68
C GLN A 388 -11.84 8.89 11.68
N ALA A 389 -12.17 8.16 12.75
CA ALA A 389 -13.30 7.24 12.78
C ALA A 389 -14.68 7.90 12.65
N ASP A 390 -14.87 9.10 13.20
CA ASP A 390 -16.16 9.79 13.20
C ASP A 390 -16.46 10.54 11.90
N THR A 391 -15.44 10.88 11.12
CA THR A 391 -15.60 11.61 9.84
C THR A 391 -15.28 10.77 8.61
N GLY A 392 -14.54 9.68 8.76
CA GLY A 392 -14.01 8.89 7.65
C GLY A 392 -12.87 9.55 6.88
N ALA A 393 -12.32 10.66 7.41
CA ALA A 393 -11.28 11.44 6.74
C ALA A 393 -9.87 10.91 7.06
N GLN A 394 -8.98 11.01 6.07
CA GLN A 394 -7.53 10.90 6.28
C GLN A 394 -7.00 12.23 6.83
N ARG A 395 -6.41 12.23 8.02
CA ARG A 395 -5.90 13.44 8.70
C ARG A 395 -4.39 13.53 8.56
N LEU A 396 -3.91 14.62 7.96
CA LEU A 396 -2.50 14.87 7.72
C LEU A 396 -1.81 15.43 8.98
N VAL A 397 -0.64 14.89 9.30
CA VAL A 397 0.22 15.29 10.41
C VAL A 397 1.62 15.58 9.88
N LYS A 398 2.16 16.75 10.20
CA LYS A 398 3.56 17.11 9.98
C LYS A 398 4.37 16.82 11.23
N VAL A 399 5.46 16.06 11.08
CA VAL A 399 6.46 15.83 12.14
C VAL A 399 7.76 16.48 11.71
N THR A 400 8.34 17.31 12.58
CA THR A 400 9.63 17.96 12.36
C THR A 400 10.61 17.53 13.44
N PHE A 401 11.66 16.83 13.05
CA PHE A 401 12.78 16.45 13.90
C PHE A 401 13.78 17.60 14.05
N ALA A 402 14.40 17.70 15.22
CA ALA A 402 15.59 18.51 15.42
C ALA A 402 16.79 17.88 14.69
N ASP A 403 17.73 18.75 14.32
CA ASP A 403 18.99 18.40 13.67
C ASP A 403 20.02 17.79 14.64
#